data_AF-A0A7W2FYR5-F1
#
_entry.id   AF-A0A7W2FYR5-F1
#
_cell.length_a   1.000
_cell.length_b   1.000
_cell.length_c   1.000
_cell.angle_alpha   90.00
_cell.angle_beta   90.00
_cell.angle_gamma   90.00
#
_symmetry.space_group_name_H-M   'P 1'
#
loop_
_entity.id
_entity.type
_entity.pdbx_description
1 polymer ?
#
loop_
_entity_poly.entity_id
_entity_poly.type
_entity_poly.pdbx_seq_one_letter_code
_entity_poly.pdbx_strand_id
1 'polypeptide(L)'
;MAGIYIHIPFCKQACYYCDFHFSTSMKKKDEMIDALIQEIHLRKDEITEPVETIYFGGGTPSVLSNKEIDQILESVFSLFDVVEYPEITLEANPDDLQIERIHQLAESKINRLSIGVQSFYDEDLQMMNRAHNADEAWNSLVEATKYFDNISIDLIYGIPNLSMNRWKANVQKALNLGINHISTYALTVEPKTALAKLVKMGKIPNPNDGEAHEHFLALVEMLENAGFVHYELSNFGKPNYFSKNNSAYWLGKKYVGIGPSAHSFNGTHRSWNIANNALYIQAIQKGTLPNEVEKLTVQDRYNEYVMTGLRTIWGVSLKRIETEFGTHYKDYLVKEASAFITKQQLVLENDVLKTTINGKFFCDGIASELFWVD
;
A
#
# COMPACT_ATOMS: atom_id res chain seq x y z
N MET A 1 8.95 -14.67 -10.15
CA MET A 1 7.85 -13.75 -10.49
C MET A 1 8.16 -12.38 -9.94
N ALA A 2 7.75 -11.33 -10.64
CA ALA A 2 8.00 -9.94 -10.27
C ALA A 2 6.73 -9.06 -10.40
N GLY A 3 6.78 -7.87 -9.81
CA GLY A 3 5.76 -6.84 -9.97
C GLY A 3 6.27 -5.62 -10.74
N ILE A 4 5.35 -4.87 -11.33
CA ILE A 4 5.60 -3.54 -11.88
C ILE A 4 4.72 -2.54 -11.15
N TYR A 5 5.32 -1.56 -10.50
CA TYR A 5 4.62 -0.44 -9.89
C TYR A 5 4.74 0.79 -10.80
N ILE A 6 3.66 1.52 -11.01
CA ILE A 6 3.62 2.70 -11.87
C ILE A 6 3.06 3.86 -11.05
N HIS A 7 3.94 4.80 -10.73
CA HIS A 7 3.61 5.95 -9.91
C HIS A 7 3.05 7.09 -10.76
N ILE A 8 1.76 7.40 -10.56
CA ILE A 8 1.08 8.53 -11.19
C ILE A 8 1.03 9.71 -10.21
N PRO A 9 1.87 10.75 -10.39
CA PRO A 9 2.11 11.76 -9.35
C PRO A 9 1.10 12.91 -9.42
N PHE A 10 -0.17 12.63 -9.69
CA PHE A 10 -1.20 13.65 -9.89
C PHE A 10 -2.41 13.41 -9.01
N CYS A 11 -2.88 14.45 -8.33
CA CYS A 11 -4.11 14.44 -7.54
C CYS A 11 -4.98 15.64 -7.92
N LYS A 12 -6.30 15.52 -7.81
CA LYS A 12 -7.19 16.71 -7.88
C LYS A 12 -7.04 17.61 -6.66
N GLN A 13 -6.81 17.02 -5.49
CA GLN A 13 -6.77 17.70 -4.20
C GLN A 13 -5.66 17.15 -3.31
N ALA A 14 -5.04 18.02 -2.51
CA ALA A 14 -4.05 17.64 -1.51
C ALA A 14 -4.76 17.27 -0.20
N CYS A 15 -4.78 15.97 0.13
CA CYS A 15 -5.29 15.50 1.42
C CYS A 15 -4.34 15.96 2.54
N TYR A 16 -4.86 16.36 3.70
CA TYR A 16 -4.03 16.95 4.74
C TYR A 16 -3.02 15.99 5.36
N TYR A 17 -3.33 14.69 5.40
CA TYR A 17 -2.50 13.64 5.99
C TYR A 17 -1.51 13.01 5.01
N CYS A 18 -1.69 13.22 3.69
CA CYS A 18 -0.93 12.50 2.68
C CYS A 18 0.53 12.98 2.63
N ASP A 19 1.46 12.05 2.80
CA ASP A 19 2.91 12.26 2.74
C ASP A 19 3.55 11.72 1.44
N PHE A 20 2.77 11.07 0.58
CA PHE A 20 3.23 10.59 -0.72
C PHE A 20 3.66 11.75 -1.64
N HIS A 21 4.49 11.40 -2.63
CA HIS A 21 4.86 12.33 -3.69
C HIS A 21 3.69 12.54 -4.67
N PHE A 22 3.22 13.77 -4.80
CA PHE A 22 2.15 14.11 -5.76
C PHE A 22 2.24 15.57 -6.22
N SER A 23 1.44 15.90 -7.24
CA SER A 23 1.20 17.26 -7.72
C SER A 23 -0.30 17.48 -7.93
N THR A 24 -0.80 18.64 -7.52
CA THR A 24 -2.17 19.08 -7.87
C THR A 24 -2.24 19.77 -9.25
N SER A 25 -1.11 19.87 -9.95
CA SER A 25 -1.06 20.48 -11.28
C SER A 25 -1.00 19.41 -12.37
N MET A 26 -2.02 19.40 -13.24
CA MET A 26 -2.11 18.50 -14.40
C MET A 26 -1.33 18.99 -15.64
N LYS A 27 -0.62 20.12 -15.55
CA LYS A 27 -0.02 20.78 -16.72
C LYS A 27 1.01 19.93 -17.47
N LYS A 28 1.65 18.98 -16.79
CA LYS A 28 2.69 18.11 -17.34
C LYS A 28 2.26 16.66 -17.48
N LYS A 29 0.95 16.41 -17.54
CA LYS A 29 0.40 15.05 -17.51
C LYS A 29 0.86 14.26 -18.72
N ASP A 30 0.75 14.84 -19.91
CA ASP A 30 1.10 14.19 -21.16
C ASP A 30 2.62 13.91 -21.21
N GLU A 31 3.47 14.88 -20.87
CA GLU A 31 4.92 14.66 -20.81
C GLU A 31 5.34 13.66 -19.73
N MET A 32 4.56 13.55 -18.65
CA MET A 32 4.79 12.52 -17.64
C MET A 32 4.47 11.13 -18.20
N ILE A 33 3.34 10.95 -18.89
CA ILE A 33 2.98 9.67 -19.51
C ILE A 33 4.05 9.23 -20.51
N ASP A 34 4.50 10.14 -21.37
CA ASP A 34 5.59 9.86 -22.31
C ASP A 34 6.88 9.45 -21.58
N ALA A 35 7.21 10.12 -20.47
CA ALA A 35 8.36 9.75 -19.65
C ALA A 35 8.19 8.38 -18.98
N LEU A 36 7.01 8.03 -18.46
CA LEU A 36 6.75 6.70 -17.88
C LEU A 36 6.96 5.59 -18.93
N ILE A 37 6.43 5.78 -20.14
CA ILE A 37 6.61 4.85 -21.26
C ILE A 37 8.09 4.72 -21.63
N GLN A 38 8.82 5.84 -21.69
CA GLN A 38 10.24 5.82 -21.99
C GLN A 38 11.07 5.15 -20.88
N GLU A 39 10.73 5.34 -19.60
CA GLU A 39 11.39 4.65 -18.50
C GLU A 39 11.16 3.13 -18.58
N ILE A 40 9.92 2.70 -18.88
CA ILE A 40 9.60 1.28 -19.13
C ILE A 40 10.55 0.69 -20.20
N HIS A 41 10.79 1.41 -21.30
CA HIS A 41 11.75 0.97 -22.32
C HIS A 41 13.20 0.89 -21.80
N LEU A 42 13.64 1.87 -21.01
CA LEU A 42 15.00 1.91 -20.46
C LEU A 42 15.25 0.78 -19.45
N ARG A 43 14.21 0.28 -18.79
CA ARG A 43 14.29 -0.67 -17.67
C ARG A 43 13.80 -2.08 -17.98
N LYS A 44 13.47 -2.36 -19.24
CA LYS A 44 12.94 -3.65 -19.71
C LYS A 44 13.80 -4.87 -19.33
N ASP A 45 15.11 -4.69 -19.19
CA ASP A 45 16.06 -5.77 -18.91
C ASP A 45 16.31 -5.97 -17.39
N GLU A 46 15.69 -5.18 -16.51
CA GLU A 46 15.87 -5.29 -15.04
C GLU A 46 15.08 -6.45 -14.42
N ILE A 47 14.00 -6.89 -15.09
CA ILE A 47 13.18 -8.04 -14.68
C ILE A 47 13.30 -9.10 -15.76
N THR A 48 13.67 -10.31 -15.37
CA THR A 48 13.72 -11.47 -16.27
C THR A 48 12.69 -12.53 -15.90
N GLU A 49 12.10 -12.43 -14.72
CA GLU A 49 11.01 -13.28 -14.26
C GLU A 49 9.66 -12.84 -14.83
N PRO A 50 8.69 -13.76 -14.97
CA PRO A 50 7.33 -13.39 -15.35
C PRO A 50 6.71 -12.35 -14.39
N VAL A 51 6.08 -11.33 -14.96
CA VAL A 51 5.37 -10.27 -14.24
C VAL A 51 3.97 -10.76 -13.87
N GLU A 52 3.68 -10.79 -12.57
CA GLU A 52 2.38 -11.22 -12.03
C GLU A 52 1.46 -10.06 -11.66
N THR A 53 2.03 -8.90 -11.35
CA THR A 53 1.29 -7.75 -10.86
C THR A 53 1.71 -6.48 -11.59
N ILE A 54 0.73 -5.68 -11.98
CA ILE A 54 0.91 -4.33 -12.49
C ILE A 54 0.05 -3.41 -11.62
N TYR A 55 0.67 -2.47 -10.94
CA TYR A 55 -0.01 -1.64 -9.94
C TYR A 55 0.16 -0.18 -10.28
N PHE A 56 -0.95 0.49 -10.62
CA PHE A 56 -0.99 1.94 -10.75
C PHE A 56 -1.34 2.54 -9.39
N GLY A 57 -0.43 3.34 -8.84
CA GLY A 57 -0.61 4.02 -7.55
C GLY A 57 0.05 5.40 -7.52
N GLY A 58 0.16 5.98 -6.32
CA GLY A 58 0.94 7.20 -6.08
C GLY A 58 0.07 8.37 -5.65
N GLY A 59 -0.14 9.33 -6.53
CA GLY A 59 -1.12 10.38 -6.32
C GLY A 59 -2.53 9.83 -6.44
N THR A 60 -3.11 9.90 -7.63
CA THR A 60 -4.43 9.32 -7.94
C THR A 60 -4.45 8.87 -9.39
N PRO A 61 -4.14 7.60 -9.69
CA PRO A 61 -4.11 7.07 -11.05
C PRO A 61 -5.43 7.18 -11.81
N SER A 62 -6.58 7.17 -11.13
CA SER A 62 -7.90 7.33 -11.77
C SER A 62 -8.11 8.66 -12.51
N VAL A 63 -7.22 9.65 -12.32
CA VAL A 63 -7.24 10.90 -13.10
C VAL A 63 -6.77 10.73 -14.55
N LEU A 64 -6.10 9.61 -14.87
CA LEU A 64 -5.73 9.27 -16.24
C LEU A 64 -6.96 8.81 -17.02
N SER A 65 -7.03 9.09 -18.32
CA SER A 65 -8.06 8.49 -19.19
C SER A 65 -7.78 7.01 -19.46
N ASN A 66 -8.78 6.24 -19.91
CA ASN A 66 -8.57 4.82 -20.28
C ASN A 66 -7.49 4.69 -21.35
N LYS A 67 -7.52 5.57 -22.36
CA LYS A 67 -6.52 5.58 -23.43
C LYS A 67 -5.11 5.77 -22.88
N GLU A 68 -4.92 6.64 -21.90
CA GLU A 68 -3.61 6.89 -21.29
C GLU A 68 -3.13 5.67 -20.48
N ILE A 69 -4.02 5.00 -19.76
CA ILE A 69 -3.72 3.74 -19.06
C ILE A 69 -3.34 2.65 -20.06
N ASP A 70 -4.11 2.51 -21.14
CA ASP A 70 -3.88 1.51 -22.19
C ASP A 70 -2.52 1.71 -22.87
N GLN A 71 -2.13 2.95 -23.17
CA GLN A 71 -0.81 3.27 -23.73
C GLN A 71 0.35 2.79 -22.83
N ILE A 72 0.22 2.97 -21.52
CA ILE A 72 1.24 2.52 -20.56
C ILE A 72 1.25 0.98 -20.50
N LEU A 73 0.08 0.35 -20.42
CA LEU A 73 -0.04 -1.11 -20.39
C LEU A 73 0.51 -1.74 -21.66
N GLU A 74 0.21 -1.20 -22.84
CA GLU A 74 0.74 -1.66 -24.13
C GLU A 74 2.28 -1.70 -24.11
N SER A 75 2.92 -0.65 -23.56
CA SER A 75 4.37 -0.63 -23.40
C SER A 75 4.86 -1.77 -22.49
N VAL A 76 4.23 -1.97 -21.33
CA VAL A 76 4.56 -3.08 -20.42
C VAL A 76 4.41 -4.45 -21.10
N PHE A 77 3.25 -4.73 -21.69
CA PHE A 77 2.97 -6.01 -22.36
C PHE A 77 3.88 -6.27 -23.57
N SER A 78 4.39 -5.22 -24.22
CA SER A 78 5.29 -5.36 -25.38
C SER A 78 6.75 -5.68 -25.01
N LEU A 79 7.16 -5.41 -23.77
CA LEU A 79 8.57 -5.46 -23.33
C LEU A 79 8.84 -6.48 -22.24
N PHE A 80 7.85 -6.81 -21.41
CA PHE A 80 7.98 -7.75 -20.32
C PHE A 80 7.19 -9.03 -20.60
N ASP A 81 7.68 -10.16 -20.07
CA ASP A 81 6.93 -11.40 -20.02
C ASP A 81 5.85 -11.31 -18.93
N VAL A 82 4.62 -10.92 -19.33
CA VAL A 82 3.48 -10.82 -18.43
C VAL A 82 2.70 -12.13 -18.46
N VAL A 83 2.38 -12.68 -17.28
CA VAL A 83 1.60 -13.92 -17.17
C VAL A 83 0.21 -13.77 -17.80
N GLU A 84 -0.45 -14.88 -18.13
CA GLU A 84 -1.76 -14.88 -18.80
C GLU A 84 -2.86 -14.15 -17.99
N TYR A 85 -2.83 -14.28 -16.66
CA TYR A 85 -3.82 -13.68 -15.75
C TYR A 85 -3.14 -12.85 -14.64
N PRO A 86 -2.55 -11.69 -14.99
CA PRO A 86 -1.89 -10.83 -14.01
C PRO A 86 -2.93 -10.11 -13.15
N GLU A 87 -2.59 -9.72 -11.93
CA GLU A 87 -3.40 -8.74 -11.18
C GLU A 87 -3.00 -7.33 -11.65
N ILE A 88 -3.95 -6.61 -12.24
CA ILE A 88 -3.75 -5.23 -12.69
C ILE A 88 -4.64 -4.32 -11.85
N THR A 89 -4.00 -3.61 -10.91
CA THR A 89 -4.67 -2.75 -9.95
C THR A 89 -4.62 -1.29 -10.37
N LEU A 90 -5.75 -0.60 -10.26
CA LEU A 90 -5.84 0.86 -10.33
C LEU A 90 -6.30 1.43 -8.98
N GLU A 91 -5.46 2.27 -8.37
CA GLU A 91 -5.91 3.13 -7.26
C GLU A 91 -6.85 4.23 -7.79
N ALA A 92 -7.94 4.47 -7.05
CA ALA A 92 -8.95 5.45 -7.43
C ALA A 92 -9.52 6.22 -6.24
N ASN A 93 -10.01 7.43 -6.49
CA ASN A 93 -10.86 8.16 -5.56
C ASN A 93 -12.33 8.06 -5.99
N PRO A 94 -13.29 8.10 -5.04
CA PRO A 94 -14.72 8.08 -5.37
C PRO A 94 -15.19 9.12 -6.38
N ASP A 95 -14.66 10.34 -6.32
CA ASP A 95 -15.06 11.44 -7.21
C ASP A 95 -14.61 11.26 -8.67
N ASP A 96 -13.64 10.36 -8.92
CA ASP A 96 -13.23 9.96 -10.27
C ASP A 96 -14.11 8.84 -10.85
N LEU A 97 -14.87 8.13 -10.02
CA LEU A 97 -15.58 6.90 -10.39
C LEU A 97 -17.06 7.16 -10.67
N GLN A 98 -17.33 7.96 -11.70
CA GLN A 98 -18.66 8.08 -12.27
C GLN A 98 -19.06 6.78 -13.01
N ILE A 99 -20.35 6.56 -13.24
CA ILE A 99 -20.90 5.31 -13.82
C ILE A 99 -20.20 4.95 -15.13
N GLU A 100 -20.08 5.91 -16.06
CA GLU A 100 -19.45 5.69 -17.37
C GLU A 100 -17.97 5.33 -17.23
N ARG A 101 -17.29 5.93 -16.24
CA ARG A 101 -15.88 5.64 -15.97
C ARG A 101 -15.69 4.23 -15.43
N ILE A 102 -16.55 3.79 -14.50
CA ILE A 102 -16.52 2.43 -13.96
C ILE A 102 -16.71 1.40 -15.08
N HIS A 103 -17.69 1.63 -15.95
CA HIS A 103 -17.94 0.76 -17.11
C HIS A 103 -16.73 0.67 -18.03
N GLN A 104 -16.14 1.81 -18.40
CA GLN A 104 -14.94 1.84 -19.23
C GLN A 104 -13.77 1.10 -18.59
N LEU A 105 -13.58 1.23 -17.28
CA LEU A 105 -12.53 0.49 -16.56
C LEU A 105 -12.80 -1.01 -16.56
N ALA A 106 -14.06 -1.44 -16.39
CA ALA A 106 -14.44 -2.85 -16.40
C ALA A 106 -14.25 -3.52 -17.78
N GLU A 107 -14.31 -2.74 -18.86
CA GLU A 107 -14.01 -3.19 -20.22
C GLU A 107 -12.50 -3.16 -20.56
N SER A 108 -11.66 -2.64 -19.66
CA SER A 108 -10.22 -2.56 -19.84
C SER A 108 -9.49 -3.79 -19.30
N LYS A 109 -8.15 -3.77 -19.33
CA LYS A 109 -7.32 -4.80 -18.68
C LYS A 109 -7.26 -4.67 -17.15
N ILE A 110 -7.73 -3.56 -16.58
CA ILE A 110 -7.82 -3.40 -15.12
C ILE A 110 -8.78 -4.45 -14.57
N ASN A 111 -8.33 -5.24 -13.60
CA ASN A 111 -9.14 -6.30 -13.00
C ASN A 111 -9.19 -6.20 -11.47
N ARG A 112 -8.58 -5.16 -10.89
CA ARG A 112 -8.69 -4.82 -9.48
C ARG A 112 -8.79 -3.31 -9.26
N LEU A 113 -9.70 -2.87 -8.40
CA LEU A 113 -9.77 -1.48 -7.93
C LEU A 113 -9.34 -1.37 -6.47
N SER A 114 -8.61 -0.32 -6.13
CA SER A 114 -8.32 0.08 -4.74
C SER A 114 -8.85 1.49 -4.53
N ILE A 115 -9.93 1.64 -3.75
CA ILE A 115 -10.67 2.90 -3.67
C ILE A 115 -10.43 3.58 -2.32
N GLY A 116 -9.83 4.77 -2.36
CA GLY A 116 -9.51 5.57 -1.18
C GLY A 116 -10.75 6.24 -0.57
N VAL A 117 -11.55 5.49 0.20
CA VAL A 117 -12.79 6.01 0.82
C VAL A 117 -12.48 6.83 2.07
N GLN A 118 -11.60 6.29 2.92
CA GLN A 118 -11.13 6.80 4.21
C GLN A 118 -12.21 6.85 5.30
N SER A 119 -13.37 7.45 5.03
CA SER A 119 -14.54 7.45 5.92
C SER A 119 -15.83 7.64 5.12
N PHE A 120 -16.94 7.13 5.64
CA PHE A 120 -18.31 7.37 5.16
C PHE A 120 -19.04 8.47 5.94
N TYR A 121 -18.29 9.42 6.52
CA TYR A 121 -18.79 10.55 7.27
C TYR A 121 -18.11 11.84 6.82
N ASP A 122 -18.91 12.84 6.47
CA ASP A 122 -18.42 14.10 5.90
C ASP A 122 -17.51 14.87 6.87
N GLU A 123 -17.74 14.77 8.19
CA GLU A 123 -16.88 15.47 9.16
C GLU A 123 -15.43 14.96 9.09
N ASP A 124 -15.24 13.65 8.93
CA ASP A 124 -13.92 13.03 8.80
C ASP A 124 -13.28 13.42 7.46
N LEU A 125 -14.05 13.37 6.37
CA LEU A 125 -13.60 13.69 5.01
C LEU A 125 -13.19 15.16 4.88
N GLN A 126 -13.97 16.08 5.46
CA GLN A 126 -13.66 17.51 5.52
C GLN A 126 -12.41 17.78 6.36
N MET A 127 -12.26 17.11 7.51
CA MET A 127 -11.06 17.24 8.34
C MET A 127 -9.81 16.83 7.57
N MET A 128 -9.90 15.72 6.83
CA MET A 128 -8.79 15.21 6.00
C MET A 128 -8.60 15.97 4.68
N ASN A 129 -9.47 16.93 4.36
CA ASN A 129 -9.48 17.65 3.09
C ASN A 129 -9.57 16.71 1.88
N ARG A 130 -10.52 15.77 1.91
CA ARG A 130 -10.85 14.88 0.79
C ARG A 130 -11.65 15.62 -0.28
N ALA A 131 -11.50 15.20 -1.54
CA ALA A 131 -12.21 15.79 -2.69
C ALA A 131 -13.67 15.29 -2.80
N HIS A 132 -13.96 14.14 -2.20
CA HIS A 132 -15.26 13.47 -2.23
C HIS A 132 -16.02 13.61 -0.91
N ASN A 133 -17.34 13.42 -0.96
CA ASN A 133 -18.22 13.31 0.22
C ASN A 133 -18.71 11.87 0.46
N ALA A 134 -19.41 11.64 1.57
CA ALA A 134 -19.87 10.32 1.97
C ALA A 134 -20.84 9.67 0.97
N ASP A 135 -21.69 10.46 0.31
CA ASP A 135 -22.66 9.96 -0.68
C ASP A 135 -21.95 9.56 -1.97
N GLU A 136 -20.97 10.34 -2.43
CA GLU A 136 -20.12 10.00 -3.58
C GLU A 136 -19.31 8.72 -3.32
N ALA A 137 -18.74 8.58 -2.11
CA ALA A 137 -18.10 7.35 -1.67
C ALA A 137 -19.06 6.16 -1.71
N TRP A 138 -20.26 6.30 -1.16
CA TRP A 138 -21.23 5.21 -1.17
C TRP A 138 -21.67 4.82 -2.58
N ASN A 139 -22.08 5.79 -3.40
CA ASN A 139 -22.61 5.57 -4.73
C ASN A 139 -21.58 4.97 -5.68
N SER A 140 -20.33 5.44 -5.63
CA SER A 140 -19.24 4.89 -6.45
C SER A 140 -18.96 3.43 -6.12
N LEU A 141 -18.98 3.03 -4.84
CA LEU A 141 -18.78 1.63 -4.45
C LEU A 141 -19.96 0.74 -4.83
N VAL A 142 -21.20 1.21 -4.65
CA VAL A 142 -22.40 0.47 -5.07
C VAL A 142 -22.37 0.20 -6.57
N GLU A 143 -21.88 1.14 -7.37
CA GLU A 143 -21.73 0.92 -8.81
C GLU A 143 -20.52 0.02 -9.13
N ALA A 144 -19.35 0.29 -8.55
CA ALA A 144 -18.12 -0.45 -8.85
C ALA A 144 -18.22 -1.95 -8.51
N THR A 145 -18.88 -2.29 -7.41
CA THR A 145 -19.12 -3.68 -6.98
C THR A 145 -19.98 -4.51 -7.95
N LYS A 146 -20.69 -3.87 -8.89
CA LYS A 146 -21.44 -4.58 -9.94
C LYS A 146 -20.54 -5.12 -11.06
N TYR A 147 -19.38 -4.51 -11.26
CA TYR A 147 -18.47 -4.84 -12.37
C TYR A 147 -17.12 -5.41 -11.91
N PHE A 148 -16.69 -5.08 -10.69
CA PHE A 148 -15.44 -5.54 -10.12
C PHE A 148 -15.69 -6.44 -8.90
N ASP A 149 -15.37 -7.72 -9.06
CA ASP A 149 -15.36 -8.68 -7.94
C ASP A 149 -14.13 -8.49 -7.03
N ASN A 150 -12.96 -8.21 -7.62
CA ASN A 150 -11.74 -7.88 -6.89
C ASN A 150 -11.67 -6.37 -6.64
N ILE A 151 -12.35 -5.92 -5.60
CA ILE A 151 -12.41 -4.53 -5.16
C ILE A 151 -11.90 -4.40 -3.73
N SER A 152 -11.11 -3.37 -3.49
CA SER A 152 -10.64 -2.97 -2.17
C SER A 152 -11.07 -1.56 -1.86
N ILE A 153 -11.30 -1.29 -0.58
CA ILE A 153 -11.40 0.08 -0.06
C ILE A 153 -10.32 0.33 0.97
N ASP A 154 -9.93 1.59 1.08
CA ASP A 154 -9.04 2.06 2.13
C ASP A 154 -9.86 2.84 3.16
N LEU A 155 -9.70 2.51 4.44
CA LEU A 155 -10.31 3.20 5.58
C LEU A 155 -9.22 3.75 6.51
N ILE A 156 -9.49 4.88 7.17
CA ILE A 156 -8.59 5.45 8.16
C ILE A 156 -9.27 5.46 9.53
N TYR A 157 -8.57 4.96 10.55
CA TYR A 157 -9.00 4.99 11.95
C TYR A 157 -8.05 5.83 12.82
N GLY A 158 -8.40 6.05 14.09
CA GLY A 158 -7.61 6.93 14.98
C GLY A 158 -7.73 8.41 14.60
N ILE A 159 -8.75 8.76 13.81
CA ILE A 159 -9.06 10.13 13.43
C ILE A 159 -9.48 10.92 14.69
N PRO A 160 -8.95 12.15 14.92
CA PRO A 160 -9.39 12.99 16.03
C PRO A 160 -10.91 13.17 16.08
N ASN A 161 -11.49 12.90 17.25
CA ASN A 161 -12.94 12.93 17.52
C ASN A 161 -13.77 11.83 16.82
N LEU A 162 -13.14 10.83 16.20
CA LEU A 162 -13.83 9.63 15.72
C LEU A 162 -14.22 8.76 16.91
N SER A 163 -15.51 8.72 17.22
CA SER A 163 -16.01 7.84 18.27
C SER A 163 -16.00 6.37 17.83
N MET A 164 -15.88 5.46 18.82
CA MET A 164 -16.00 4.01 18.60
C MET A 164 -17.28 3.62 17.85
N ASN A 165 -18.42 4.25 18.17
CA ASN A 165 -19.69 3.96 17.49
C ASN A 165 -19.66 4.35 16.00
N ARG A 166 -19.07 5.52 15.69
CA ARG A 166 -18.90 5.98 14.31
C ARG A 166 -17.90 5.11 13.55
N TRP A 167 -16.82 4.68 14.21
CA TRP A 167 -15.86 3.74 13.63
C TRP A 167 -16.49 2.39 13.28
N LYS A 168 -17.20 1.76 14.23
CA LYS A 168 -17.92 0.50 13.96
C LYS A 168 -18.95 0.66 12.84
N ALA A 169 -19.64 1.79 12.77
CA ALA A 169 -20.57 2.08 11.68
C ALA A 169 -19.88 2.24 10.30
N ASN A 170 -18.68 2.84 10.26
CA ASN A 170 -17.85 2.88 9.04
C ASN A 170 -17.51 1.48 8.54
N VAL A 171 -17.01 0.61 9.42
CA VAL A 171 -16.67 -0.78 9.08
C VAL A 171 -17.92 -1.55 8.64
N GLN A 172 -19.05 -1.37 9.33
CA GLN A 172 -20.30 -2.03 8.97
C GLN A 172 -20.82 -1.59 7.58
N LYS A 173 -20.69 -0.32 7.21
CA LYS A 173 -21.04 0.15 5.86
C LYS A 173 -20.23 -0.58 4.78
N ALA A 174 -18.92 -0.72 4.98
CA ALA A 174 -18.07 -1.47 4.07
C ALA A 174 -18.50 -2.94 3.93
N LEU A 175 -18.78 -3.61 5.06
CA LEU A 175 -19.24 -4.99 5.08
C LEU A 175 -20.58 -5.19 4.34
N ASN A 176 -21.50 -4.23 4.46
CA ASN A 176 -22.81 -4.29 3.80
C ASN A 176 -22.73 -4.24 2.26
N LEU A 177 -21.62 -3.76 1.70
CA LEU A 177 -21.40 -3.71 0.25
C LEU A 177 -20.85 -5.02 -0.32
N GLY A 178 -20.54 -6.02 0.53
CA GLY A 178 -19.99 -7.30 0.09
C GLY A 178 -18.56 -7.21 -0.48
N ILE A 179 -17.83 -6.14 -0.15
CA ILE A 179 -16.45 -5.92 -0.59
C ILE A 179 -15.54 -6.99 0.04
N ASN A 180 -14.69 -7.63 -0.77
CA ASN A 180 -13.91 -8.79 -0.34
C ASN A 180 -12.50 -8.44 0.21
N HIS A 181 -12.06 -7.19 0.10
CA HIS A 181 -10.78 -6.73 0.61
C HIS A 181 -10.91 -5.33 1.23
N ILE A 182 -10.32 -5.12 2.40
CA ILE A 182 -10.33 -3.84 3.11
C ILE A 182 -8.91 -3.56 3.59
N SER A 183 -8.35 -2.44 3.15
CA SER A 183 -7.12 -1.89 3.72
C SER A 183 -7.49 -0.85 4.79
N THR A 184 -6.76 -0.82 5.89
CA THR A 184 -7.01 0.09 7.00
C THR A 184 -5.71 0.67 7.53
N TYR A 185 -5.70 1.98 7.77
CA TYR A 185 -4.53 2.70 8.25
C TYR A 185 -4.87 3.52 9.49
N ALA A 186 -3.97 3.52 10.48
CA ALA A 186 -4.04 4.50 11.55
C ALA A 186 -3.70 5.87 10.99
N LEU A 187 -4.42 6.92 11.39
CA LEU A 187 -4.04 8.29 11.05
C LEU A 187 -2.75 8.67 11.77
N THR A 188 -1.66 8.83 11.03
CA THR A 188 -0.38 9.33 11.55
C THR A 188 -0.15 10.79 11.17
N VAL A 189 0.68 11.48 11.95
CA VAL A 189 1.01 12.90 11.73
C VAL A 189 2.43 13.00 11.19
N GLU A 190 2.56 13.05 9.86
CA GLU A 190 3.87 13.06 9.22
C GLU A 190 4.52 14.46 9.16
N PRO A 191 5.82 14.64 9.47
CA PRO A 191 6.47 15.94 9.73
C PRO A 191 6.39 17.02 8.63
N LYS A 192 6.00 16.67 7.41
CA LYS A 192 5.93 17.59 6.25
C LYS A 192 4.52 17.82 5.71
N THR A 193 3.52 17.28 6.39
CA THR A 193 2.12 17.34 5.94
C THR A 193 1.40 18.59 6.42
N ALA A 194 0.28 18.90 5.77
CA ALA A 194 -0.61 19.97 6.24
C ALA A 194 -1.21 19.62 7.61
N LEU A 195 -1.49 18.33 7.88
CA LEU A 195 -1.96 17.85 9.16
C LEU A 195 -0.96 18.18 10.28
N ALA A 196 0.33 17.91 10.10
CA ALA A 196 1.35 18.26 11.09
C ALA A 196 1.38 19.77 11.42
N LYS A 197 1.19 20.62 10.40
CA LYS A 197 1.06 22.07 10.62
C LYS A 197 -0.21 22.42 11.41
N LEU A 198 -1.34 21.81 11.09
CA LEU A 198 -2.62 22.07 11.77
C LEU A 198 -2.61 21.59 13.23
N VAL A 199 -2.00 20.44 13.49
CA VAL A 199 -1.79 19.91 14.86
C VAL A 199 -0.86 20.83 15.65
N LYS A 200 0.28 21.23 15.07
CA LYS A 200 1.21 22.17 15.72
C LYS A 200 0.56 23.53 16.03
N MET A 201 -0.39 23.97 15.22
CA MET A 201 -1.16 25.21 15.44
C MET A 201 -2.33 25.04 16.42
N GLY A 202 -2.59 23.83 16.94
CA GLY A 202 -3.73 23.54 17.82
C GLY A 202 -5.09 23.59 17.12
N LYS A 203 -5.12 23.55 15.78
CA LYS A 203 -6.38 23.56 15.00
C LYS A 203 -7.03 22.19 14.90
N ILE A 204 -6.22 21.14 14.94
CA ILE A 204 -6.65 19.74 14.96
C ILE A 204 -5.94 19.07 16.15
N PRO A 205 -6.62 18.28 16.99
CA PRO A 205 -5.96 17.51 18.04
C PRO A 205 -4.97 16.50 17.46
N ASN A 206 -3.92 16.17 18.20
CA ASN A 206 -3.08 15.03 17.82
C ASN A 206 -3.92 13.73 17.90
N PRO A 207 -3.73 12.76 16.99
CA PRO A 207 -4.26 11.42 17.16
C PRO A 207 -3.89 10.83 18.53
N ASN A 208 -4.79 10.03 19.09
CA ASN A 208 -4.61 9.36 20.36
C ASN A 208 -4.33 7.87 20.13
N ASP A 209 -3.12 7.42 20.47
CA ASP A 209 -2.68 6.04 20.24
C ASP A 209 -3.54 5.01 20.97
N GLY A 210 -4.06 5.35 22.16
CA GLY A 210 -4.99 4.51 22.91
C GLY A 210 -6.32 4.34 22.18
N GLU A 211 -6.91 5.43 21.66
CA GLU A 211 -8.14 5.35 20.86
C GLU A 211 -7.89 4.62 19.53
N ALA A 212 -6.76 4.84 18.88
CA ALA A 212 -6.38 4.13 17.65
C ALA A 212 -6.24 2.62 17.90
N HIS A 213 -5.66 2.22 19.03
CA HIS A 213 -5.55 0.81 19.43
C HIS A 213 -6.93 0.18 19.66
N GLU A 214 -7.83 0.86 20.39
CA GLU A 214 -9.20 0.38 20.59
C GLU A 214 -9.96 0.25 19.25
N HIS A 215 -9.82 1.22 18.35
CA HIS A 215 -10.40 1.15 17.01
C HIS A 215 -9.84 -0.05 16.22
N PHE A 216 -8.54 -0.29 16.29
CA PHE A 216 -7.90 -1.44 15.66
C PHE A 216 -8.44 -2.77 16.19
N LEU A 217 -8.59 -2.93 17.51
CA LEU A 217 -9.14 -4.16 18.09
C LEU A 217 -10.58 -4.41 17.65
N ALA A 218 -11.42 -3.37 17.65
CA ALA A 218 -12.79 -3.45 17.16
C ALA A 218 -12.86 -3.81 15.67
N LEU A 219 -11.95 -3.27 14.86
CA LEU A 219 -11.86 -3.58 13.43
C LEU A 219 -11.53 -5.04 13.21
N VAL A 220 -10.48 -5.55 13.87
CA VAL A 220 -10.05 -6.95 13.73
C VAL A 220 -11.19 -7.89 14.10
N GLU A 221 -11.82 -7.67 15.26
CA GLU A 221 -12.97 -8.47 15.72
C GLU A 221 -14.11 -8.47 14.68
N MET A 222 -14.51 -7.30 14.18
CA MET A 222 -15.62 -7.20 13.22
C MET A 222 -15.31 -7.89 11.89
N LEU A 223 -14.10 -7.70 11.35
CA LEU A 223 -13.72 -8.28 10.07
C LEU A 223 -13.50 -9.80 10.17
N GLU A 224 -12.89 -10.30 11.24
CA GLU A 224 -12.74 -11.74 11.47
C GLU A 224 -14.11 -12.43 11.65
N ASN A 225 -15.03 -11.82 12.41
CA ASN A 225 -16.41 -12.32 12.54
C ASN A 225 -17.16 -12.30 11.21
N ALA A 226 -16.85 -11.34 10.34
CA ALA A 226 -17.37 -11.30 8.98
C ALA A 226 -16.66 -12.29 8.05
N GLY A 227 -15.65 -13.04 8.50
CA GLY A 227 -14.93 -14.08 7.76
C GLY A 227 -13.78 -13.56 6.90
N PHE A 228 -13.24 -12.39 7.20
CA PHE A 228 -11.98 -11.91 6.62
C PHE A 228 -10.79 -12.52 7.35
N VAL A 229 -9.68 -12.65 6.63
CA VAL A 229 -8.37 -12.98 7.19
C VAL A 229 -7.56 -11.70 7.29
N HIS A 230 -7.06 -11.40 8.49
CA HIS A 230 -6.12 -10.30 8.72
C HIS A 230 -4.71 -10.71 8.30
N TYR A 231 -4.45 -10.71 6.99
CA TYR A 231 -3.26 -11.32 6.39
C TYR A 231 -2.00 -10.45 6.46
N GLU A 232 -2.16 -9.13 6.57
CA GLU A 232 -1.10 -8.16 6.84
C GLU A 232 -1.63 -7.05 7.76
N LEU A 233 -0.76 -6.39 8.55
CA LEU A 233 -1.12 -5.37 9.55
C LEU A 233 -2.23 -4.42 9.09
N SER A 234 -2.10 -3.86 7.89
CA SER A 234 -3.03 -2.89 7.32
C SER A 234 -4.04 -3.53 6.36
N ASN A 235 -4.02 -4.83 6.12
CA ASN A 235 -4.82 -5.45 5.06
C ASN A 235 -5.59 -6.69 5.51
N PHE A 236 -6.88 -6.68 5.17
CA PHE A 236 -7.83 -7.76 5.41
C PHE A 236 -8.41 -8.22 4.08
N GLY A 237 -8.50 -9.52 3.88
CA GLY A 237 -9.12 -10.07 2.68
C GLY A 237 -9.89 -11.33 2.98
N LYS A 238 -10.92 -11.59 2.19
CA LYS A 238 -11.52 -12.93 2.11
C LYS A 238 -10.51 -13.91 1.53
N PRO A 239 -10.62 -15.22 1.82
CA PRO A 239 -9.83 -16.22 1.12
C PRO A 239 -9.91 -16.02 -0.40
N ASN A 240 -8.75 -16.05 -1.08
CA ASN A 240 -8.57 -15.76 -2.51
C ASN A 240 -8.67 -14.29 -2.94
N TYR A 241 -8.93 -13.35 -2.04
CA TYR A 241 -8.99 -11.90 -2.34
C TYR A 241 -7.85 -11.09 -1.71
N PHE A 242 -6.77 -11.74 -1.26
CA PHE A 242 -5.57 -11.02 -0.85
C PHE A 242 -4.97 -10.32 -2.06
N SER A 243 -4.59 -9.05 -1.90
CA SER A 243 -3.89 -8.32 -2.95
C SER A 243 -2.60 -9.05 -3.29
N LYS A 244 -2.47 -9.52 -4.54
CA LYS A 244 -1.25 -10.20 -4.98
C LYS A 244 -0.08 -9.23 -4.96
N ASN A 245 -0.31 -7.96 -5.34
CA ASN A 245 0.73 -6.93 -5.35
C ASN A 245 1.20 -6.58 -3.94
N ASN A 246 0.29 -6.33 -3.00
CA ASN A 246 0.65 -6.04 -1.62
C ASN A 246 1.41 -7.23 -1.00
N SER A 247 0.87 -8.44 -1.15
CA SER A 247 1.51 -9.66 -0.66
C SER A 247 2.92 -9.86 -1.24
N ALA A 248 3.15 -9.47 -2.50
CA ALA A 248 4.46 -9.56 -3.14
C ALA A 248 5.53 -8.73 -2.41
N TYR A 249 5.20 -7.48 -2.01
CA TYR A 249 6.12 -6.63 -1.27
C TYR A 249 6.48 -7.24 0.09
N TRP A 250 5.49 -7.70 0.86
CA TRP A 250 5.71 -8.26 2.19
C TRP A 250 6.42 -9.62 2.17
N LEU A 251 6.35 -10.35 1.06
CA LEU A 251 7.08 -11.61 0.86
C LEU A 251 8.48 -11.40 0.25
N GLY A 252 8.88 -10.15 -0.01
CA GLY A 252 10.19 -9.83 -0.59
C GLY A 252 10.34 -10.25 -2.05
N LYS A 253 9.23 -10.29 -2.81
CA LYS A 253 9.30 -10.49 -4.27
C LYS A 253 9.92 -9.26 -4.94
N LYS A 254 10.59 -9.50 -6.07
CA LYS A 254 11.22 -8.43 -6.85
C LYS A 254 10.18 -7.57 -7.56
N TYR A 255 10.49 -6.30 -7.75
CA TYR A 255 9.66 -5.38 -8.52
C TYR A 255 10.45 -4.20 -9.07
N VAL A 256 9.94 -3.63 -10.15
CA VAL A 256 10.42 -2.38 -10.74
C VAL A 256 9.34 -1.33 -10.56
N GLY A 257 9.71 -0.21 -9.94
CA GLY A 257 8.85 0.96 -9.82
C GLY A 257 9.22 2.01 -10.86
N ILE A 258 8.24 2.39 -11.66
CA ILE A 258 8.31 3.37 -12.74
C ILE A 258 7.65 4.66 -12.26
N GLY A 259 8.23 5.82 -12.61
CA GLY A 259 7.71 7.14 -12.26
C GLY A 259 8.49 7.81 -11.13
N PRO A 260 8.26 9.12 -10.91
CA PRO A 260 8.96 9.87 -9.87
C PRO A 260 8.65 9.29 -8.49
N SER A 261 9.63 9.30 -7.59
CA SER A 261 9.57 8.67 -6.26
C SER A 261 9.36 7.16 -6.23
N ALA A 262 9.17 6.48 -7.37
CA ALA A 262 8.89 5.06 -7.40
C ALA A 262 10.10 4.25 -6.92
N HIS A 263 9.86 3.30 -6.02
CA HIS A 263 10.87 2.40 -5.49
C HIS A 263 10.94 1.11 -6.31
N SER A 264 12.10 0.48 -6.34
CA SER A 264 12.33 -0.83 -6.96
C SER A 264 13.17 -1.70 -6.02
N PHE A 265 13.03 -3.02 -6.14
CA PHE A 265 13.75 -3.99 -5.34
C PHE A 265 14.06 -5.25 -6.16
N ASN A 266 15.32 -5.69 -6.13
CA ASN A 266 15.75 -6.88 -6.87
C ASN A 266 16.26 -8.02 -5.95
N GLY A 267 16.03 -7.93 -4.64
CA GLY A 267 16.52 -8.90 -3.64
C GLY A 267 17.86 -8.55 -2.99
N THR A 268 18.66 -7.70 -3.62
CA THR A 268 19.99 -7.29 -3.13
C THR A 268 20.24 -5.80 -3.18
N HIS A 269 19.48 -5.09 -4.01
CA HIS A 269 19.50 -3.66 -4.13
C HIS A 269 18.07 -3.14 -4.04
N ARG A 270 17.94 -1.96 -3.45
CA ARG A 270 16.76 -1.12 -3.57
C ARG A 270 17.16 0.17 -4.29
N SER A 271 16.26 0.71 -5.09
CA SER A 271 16.48 1.98 -5.77
C SER A 271 15.22 2.81 -5.78
N TRP A 272 15.34 4.13 -5.85
CA TRP A 272 14.19 5.03 -5.94
C TRP A 272 14.46 6.17 -6.89
N ASN A 273 13.47 6.46 -7.72
CA ASN A 273 13.52 7.61 -8.61
C ASN A 273 13.41 8.92 -7.83
N ILE A 274 13.99 9.99 -8.38
CA ILE A 274 13.90 11.33 -7.81
C ILE A 274 12.43 11.74 -7.55
N ALA A 275 12.15 12.24 -6.35
CA ALA A 275 10.84 12.76 -5.95
C ALA A 275 10.63 14.20 -6.49
N ASN A 276 10.73 14.37 -7.82
CA ASN A 276 10.51 15.65 -8.48
C ASN A 276 10.07 15.44 -9.94
N ASN A 277 8.82 15.79 -10.26
CA ASN A 277 8.24 15.56 -11.58
C ASN A 277 9.03 16.21 -12.72
N ALA A 278 9.51 17.45 -12.54
CA ALA A 278 10.19 18.17 -13.61
C ALA A 278 11.58 17.61 -13.89
N LEU A 279 12.35 17.30 -12.84
CA LEU A 279 13.68 16.71 -12.98
C LEU A 279 13.59 15.27 -13.49
N TYR A 280 12.60 14.51 -13.03
CA TYR A 280 12.31 13.16 -13.53
C TYR A 280 12.06 13.16 -15.04
N ILE A 281 11.09 13.97 -15.52
CA ILE A 281 10.79 14.09 -16.96
C ILE A 281 12.04 14.47 -17.75
N GLN A 282 12.80 15.49 -17.29
CA GLN A 282 13.99 15.97 -18.00
C GLN A 282 15.11 14.92 -18.10
N ALA A 283 15.28 14.09 -17.09
CA ALA A 283 16.30 13.03 -17.09
C ALA A 283 15.90 11.89 -18.03
N ILE A 284 14.65 11.44 -17.95
CA ILE A 284 14.15 10.36 -18.80
C ILE A 284 14.16 10.76 -20.27
N GLN A 285 13.77 11.99 -20.62
CA GLN A 285 13.84 12.52 -21.99
C GLN A 285 15.27 12.47 -22.58
N LYS A 286 16.30 12.50 -21.73
CA LYS A 286 17.72 12.36 -22.13
C LYS A 286 18.21 10.91 -22.16
N GLY A 287 17.33 9.95 -21.86
CA GLY A 287 17.68 8.53 -21.77
C GLY A 287 18.44 8.16 -20.49
N THR A 288 18.31 8.94 -19.42
CA THR A 288 18.99 8.70 -18.13
C THR A 288 17.98 8.40 -17.04
N LEU A 289 18.22 7.33 -16.27
CA LEU A 289 17.42 7.00 -15.08
C LEU A 289 17.83 7.91 -13.91
N PRO A 290 16.91 8.72 -13.35
CA PRO A 290 17.22 9.62 -12.24
C PRO A 290 17.00 8.92 -10.89
N ASN A 291 17.68 7.80 -10.65
CA ASN A 291 17.52 7.01 -9.43
C ASN A 291 18.75 7.03 -8.53
N GLU A 292 18.49 6.88 -7.23
CA GLU A 292 19.49 6.47 -6.25
C GLU A 292 19.41 4.95 -6.07
N VAL A 293 20.55 4.31 -5.81
CA VAL A 293 20.64 2.85 -5.64
C VAL A 293 21.41 2.55 -4.36
N GLU A 294 20.84 1.66 -3.55
CA GLU A 294 21.43 1.17 -2.33
C GLU A 294 21.61 -0.34 -2.41
N LYS A 295 22.81 -0.81 -2.06
CA LYS A 295 23.11 -2.23 -1.92
C LYS A 295 22.87 -2.66 -0.49
N LEU A 296 22.00 -3.63 -0.30
CA LEU A 296 21.63 -4.15 1.00
C LEU A 296 22.71 -5.09 1.53
N THR A 297 23.09 -4.89 2.78
CA THR A 297 23.96 -5.79 3.53
C THR A 297 23.20 -7.05 3.96
N VAL A 298 23.92 -8.01 4.56
CA VAL A 298 23.26 -9.18 5.18
C VAL A 298 22.34 -8.75 6.32
N GLN A 299 22.80 -7.79 7.13
CA GLN A 299 22.03 -7.21 8.23
C GLN A 299 20.76 -6.51 7.74
N ASP A 300 20.85 -5.69 6.69
CA ASP A 300 19.67 -5.00 6.14
C ASP A 300 18.61 -6.00 5.71
N ARG A 301 19.00 -7.04 4.97
CA ARG A 301 18.06 -8.08 4.51
C ARG A 301 17.47 -8.89 5.64
N TYR A 302 18.24 -9.17 6.70
CA TYR A 302 17.73 -9.82 7.91
C TYR A 302 16.68 -8.93 8.60
N ASN A 303 17.01 -7.66 8.85
CA ASN A 303 16.11 -6.71 9.50
C ASN A 303 14.83 -6.49 8.68
N GLU A 304 14.94 -6.33 7.36
CA GLU A 304 13.80 -6.24 6.46
C GLU A 304 12.94 -7.49 6.50
N TYR A 305 13.52 -8.70 6.54
CA TYR A 305 12.75 -9.94 6.64
C TYR A 305 12.00 -10.06 7.97
N VAL A 306 12.62 -9.66 9.09
CA VAL A 306 11.96 -9.62 10.41
C VAL A 306 10.80 -8.64 10.40
N MET A 307 11.02 -7.41 9.92
CA MET A 307 10.00 -6.35 9.83
C MET A 307 8.81 -6.78 8.97
N THR A 308 9.06 -7.20 7.74
CA THR A 308 8.02 -7.57 6.79
C THR A 308 7.29 -8.84 7.21
N GLY A 309 8.02 -9.84 7.71
CA GLY A 309 7.43 -11.11 8.16
C GLY A 309 6.49 -10.94 9.35
N LEU A 310 6.86 -10.15 10.37
CA LEU A 310 6.03 -9.94 11.57
C LEU A 310 4.73 -9.18 11.31
N ARG A 311 4.69 -8.38 10.24
CA ARG A 311 3.46 -7.71 9.79
C ARG A 311 2.46 -8.65 9.15
N THR A 312 2.83 -9.89 8.81
CA THR A 312 1.98 -10.81 8.04
C THR A 312 1.57 -12.06 8.81
N ILE A 313 0.53 -12.75 8.33
CA ILE A 313 0.13 -14.07 8.84
C ILE A 313 1.15 -15.17 8.55
N TRP A 314 2.04 -14.95 7.58
CA TRP A 314 3.07 -15.92 7.20
C TRP A 314 4.23 -15.92 8.19
N GLY A 315 4.51 -14.79 8.85
CA GLY A 315 5.51 -14.69 9.91
C GLY A 315 6.96 -14.79 9.43
N VAL A 316 7.85 -14.96 10.40
CA VAL A 316 9.30 -15.05 10.22
C VAL A 316 9.75 -16.49 10.44
N SER A 317 10.23 -17.15 9.40
CA SER A 317 10.72 -18.53 9.45
C SER A 317 12.14 -18.59 10.01
N LEU A 318 12.32 -19.32 11.12
CA LEU A 318 13.64 -19.54 11.72
C LEU A 318 14.56 -20.33 10.78
N LYS A 319 14.00 -21.30 10.04
CA LYS A 319 14.73 -22.08 9.03
C LYS A 319 15.25 -21.19 7.90
N ARG A 320 14.44 -20.24 7.44
CA ARG A 320 14.85 -19.28 6.41
C ARG A 320 15.99 -18.40 6.93
N ILE A 321 15.89 -17.91 8.16
CA ILE A 321 16.96 -17.08 8.75
C ILE A 321 18.28 -17.85 8.82
N GLU A 322 18.24 -19.08 9.32
CA GLU A 322 19.44 -19.91 9.40
C GLU A 322 20.08 -20.18 8.03
N THR A 323 19.25 -20.38 7.00
CA THR A 323 19.71 -20.69 5.64
C THR A 323 20.25 -19.46 4.91
N GLU A 324 19.59 -18.30 5.04
CA GLU A 324 19.90 -17.10 4.26
C GLU A 324 20.87 -16.12 4.96
N PHE A 325 20.86 -16.08 6.30
CA PHE A 325 21.65 -15.13 7.09
C PHE A 325 22.63 -15.82 8.03
N GLY A 326 22.29 -17.01 8.54
CA GLY A 326 23.16 -17.86 9.36
C GLY A 326 22.63 -18.11 10.76
N THR A 327 23.18 -19.13 11.44
CA THR A 327 22.72 -19.60 12.75
C THR A 327 22.79 -18.51 13.84
N HIS A 328 23.77 -17.60 13.78
CA HIS A 328 23.89 -16.52 14.76
C HIS A 328 22.71 -15.52 14.71
N TYR A 329 22.20 -15.19 13.52
CA TYR A 329 20.98 -14.36 13.38
C TYR A 329 19.75 -15.08 13.92
N LYS A 330 19.63 -16.40 13.69
CA LYS A 330 18.52 -17.19 14.25
C LYS A 330 18.56 -17.19 15.77
N ASP A 331 19.71 -17.48 16.36
CA ASP A 331 19.88 -17.55 17.81
C ASP A 331 19.63 -16.19 18.47
N TYR A 332 20.07 -15.11 17.82
CA TYR A 332 19.76 -13.74 18.23
C TYR A 332 18.25 -13.46 18.21
N LEU A 333 17.55 -13.74 17.10
CA LEU A 333 16.12 -13.54 17.00
C LEU A 333 15.36 -14.29 18.10
N VAL A 334 15.69 -15.57 18.32
CA VAL A 334 15.04 -16.39 19.35
C VAL A 334 15.26 -15.81 20.74
N LYS A 335 16.47 -15.33 21.03
CA LYS A 335 16.82 -14.69 22.31
C LYS A 335 16.00 -13.41 22.51
N GLU A 336 16.03 -12.48 21.55
CA GLU A 336 15.36 -11.18 21.69
C GLU A 336 13.82 -11.31 21.67
N ALA A 337 13.28 -12.28 20.92
CA ALA A 337 11.84 -12.56 20.88
C ALA A 337 11.28 -13.13 22.21
N SER A 338 12.13 -13.71 23.06
CA SER A 338 11.70 -14.43 24.27
C SER A 338 10.85 -13.58 25.24
N ALA A 339 11.19 -12.29 25.39
CA ALA A 339 10.45 -11.36 26.24
C ALA A 339 9.04 -11.09 25.69
N PHE A 340 8.91 -10.95 24.36
CA PHE A 340 7.63 -10.71 23.70
C PHE A 340 6.76 -11.97 23.66
N ILE A 341 7.37 -13.16 23.56
CA ILE A 341 6.67 -14.44 23.69
C ILE A 341 6.10 -14.59 25.11
N THR A 342 6.89 -14.26 26.14
CA THR A 342 6.43 -14.31 27.54
C THR A 342 5.26 -13.35 27.78
N LYS A 343 5.26 -12.18 27.12
CA LYS A 343 4.15 -11.21 27.14
C LYS A 343 2.98 -11.59 26.23
N GLN A 344 3.04 -12.72 25.54
CA GLN A 344 2.04 -13.18 24.57
C GLN A 344 1.80 -12.18 23.43
N GLN A 345 2.81 -11.38 23.07
CA GLN A 345 2.78 -10.45 21.92
C GLN A 345 3.30 -11.14 20.65
N LEU A 346 4.21 -12.10 20.83
CA LEU A 346 4.67 -12.99 19.78
C LEU A 346 4.36 -14.44 20.15
N VAL A 347 4.33 -15.30 19.15
CA VAL A 347 4.20 -16.74 19.31
C VAL A 347 5.10 -17.46 18.31
N LEU A 348 5.73 -18.55 18.74
CA LEU A 348 6.56 -19.40 17.89
C LEU A 348 5.80 -20.71 17.62
N GLU A 349 5.37 -20.91 16.38
CA GLU A 349 4.60 -22.09 15.97
C GLU A 349 5.25 -22.70 14.73
N ASN A 350 5.58 -24.00 14.78
CA ASN A 350 6.19 -24.73 13.66
C ASN A 350 7.42 -24.03 13.05
N ASP A 351 8.33 -23.55 13.91
CA ASP A 351 9.53 -22.77 13.52
C ASP A 351 9.24 -21.45 12.79
N VAL A 352 8.06 -20.88 13.00
CA VAL A 352 7.64 -19.59 12.47
C VAL A 352 7.22 -18.67 13.60
N LEU A 353 7.91 -17.53 13.73
CA LEU A 353 7.59 -16.47 14.68
C LEU A 353 6.50 -15.57 14.09
N LYS A 354 5.42 -15.35 14.84
CA LYS A 354 4.26 -14.57 14.42
C LYS A 354 3.82 -13.59 15.50
N THR A 355 3.16 -12.51 15.08
CA THR A 355 2.47 -11.59 15.98
C THR A 355 1.13 -12.18 16.43
N THR A 356 0.83 -12.08 17.72
CA THR A 356 -0.50 -12.38 18.26
C THR A 356 -1.38 -11.14 18.18
N ILE A 357 -2.67 -11.26 18.48
CA ILE A 357 -3.56 -10.09 18.56
C ILE A 357 -3.04 -8.99 19.50
N ASN A 358 -2.37 -9.36 20.60
CA ASN A 358 -1.78 -8.42 21.56
C ASN A 358 -0.52 -7.73 21.03
N GLY A 359 0.13 -8.30 20.01
CA GLY A 359 1.34 -7.75 19.40
C GLY A 359 1.11 -7.06 18.07
N LYS A 360 0.04 -7.38 17.34
CA LYS A 360 -0.20 -6.91 15.97
C LYS A 360 -0.17 -5.38 15.85
N PHE A 361 -0.90 -4.67 16.70
CA PHE A 361 -0.91 -3.19 16.65
C PHE A 361 0.48 -2.56 16.89
N PHE A 362 1.36 -3.26 17.61
CA PHE A 362 2.69 -2.80 17.97
C PHE A 362 3.79 -3.44 17.13
N CYS A 363 3.45 -4.13 16.03
CA CYS A 363 4.38 -5.01 15.33
C CYS A 363 5.64 -4.30 14.82
N ASP A 364 5.53 -3.05 14.37
CA ASP A 364 6.67 -2.29 13.86
C ASP A 364 7.67 -1.97 14.99
N GLY A 365 7.17 -1.60 16.18
CA GLY A 365 8.01 -1.38 17.36
C GLY A 365 8.59 -2.68 17.92
N ILE A 366 7.85 -3.79 17.86
CA ILE A 366 8.38 -5.10 18.21
C ILE A 366 9.49 -5.50 17.22
N ALA A 367 9.27 -5.32 15.92
CA ALA A 367 10.26 -5.65 14.90
C ALA A 367 11.57 -4.88 15.10
N SER A 368 11.51 -3.58 15.41
CA SER A 368 12.72 -2.78 15.65
C SER A 368 13.56 -3.28 16.82
N GLU A 369 12.93 -3.84 17.86
CA GLU A 369 13.64 -4.42 19.01
C GLU A 369 14.27 -5.79 18.69
N LEU A 370 13.91 -6.40 17.55
CA LEU A 370 14.46 -7.68 17.07
C LEU A 370 15.49 -7.49 15.94
N PHE A 371 15.75 -6.25 15.56
CA PHE A 371 16.76 -5.94 14.56
C PHE A 371 18.15 -6.25 15.10
N TRP A 372 18.98 -6.80 14.23
CA TRP A 372 20.37 -6.97 14.51
C TRP A 372 21.03 -5.58 14.58
N VAL A 373 21.67 -5.32 15.71
CA VAL A 373 22.47 -4.12 15.97
C VAL A 373 23.86 -4.60 16.37
N ASP A 374 24.88 -4.08 15.69
CA ASP A 374 26.30 -4.43 15.93
C ASP A 374 26.82 -3.92 17.28
#